data_AF-A0A550HVV6-F1
#
_entry.id   AF-A0A550HVV6-F1
#
_cell.length_a   1.000
_cell.length_b   1.000
_cell.length_c   1.000
_cell.angle_alpha   90.00
_cell.angle_beta   90.00
_cell.angle_gamma   90.00
#
_symmetry.space_group_name_H-M   'P 1'
#
loop_
_entity.id
_entity.type
_entity.pdbx_description
1 polymer ?
#
loop_
_entity_poly.entity_id
_entity_poly.type
_entity_poly.pdbx_seq_one_letter_code
_entity_poly.pdbx_strand_id
1 'polypeptide(L)'
;MASAASAPDPDVPNLAVVMAGEGNGRTTSVRSGDPYFARLWRLLGPSAADTEKVPQDWLEGHFPAVRATVIWGTTGVGGWPDTDSAPGGDIYMGRQDQVFLADDGTPWIRSDPAVDVNDDDIRWHRAPRSVYDELEGKELFGPAPVTGGAADPAGGPGWATAGLAAGLALGSGGTLLIRRAAAGREPGPPRESRQELIDL
;
A
#
# COMPACT_ATOMS: atom_id res chain seq x y z
N MET A 1 -2.36 18.38 42.84
CA MET A 1 -1.46 18.43 41.68
C MET A 1 -1.92 17.35 40.71
N ALA A 2 -2.59 17.72 39.62
CA ALA A 2 -2.94 16.79 38.56
C ALA A 2 -1.70 16.62 37.67
N SER A 3 -1.24 15.38 37.52
CA SER A 3 -0.14 15.04 36.63
C SER A 3 -0.59 15.33 35.20
N ALA A 4 0.03 16.30 34.53
CA ALA A 4 -0.14 16.46 33.10
C ALA A 4 0.43 15.20 32.45
N ALA A 5 -0.44 14.35 31.90
CA ALA A 5 0.00 13.28 31.02
C ALA A 5 0.76 13.94 29.86
N SER A 6 2.02 13.54 29.64
CA SER A 6 2.79 14.02 28.49
C SER A 6 1.95 13.83 27.23
N ALA A 7 1.74 14.91 26.49
CA ALA A 7 1.13 14.82 25.17
C ALA A 7 1.96 13.85 24.32
N PRO A 8 1.32 12.94 23.55
CA PRO A 8 2.04 12.07 22.65
C PRO A 8 2.87 12.92 21.69
N ASP A 9 4.11 12.50 21.44
CA ASP A 9 4.98 13.11 20.45
C ASP A 9 4.26 13.11 19.09
N PRO A 10 3.98 14.29 18.48
CA PRO A 10 3.24 14.37 17.23
C PRO A 10 3.94 13.65 16.07
N ASP A 11 5.26 13.44 16.19
CA ASP A 11 6.09 12.78 15.18
C ASP A 11 6.06 11.24 15.29
N VAL A 12 5.41 10.68 16.33
CA VAL A 12 5.26 9.24 16.50
C VAL A 12 3.89 8.79 16.00
N PRO A 13 3.81 7.95 14.96
CA PRO A 13 2.55 7.43 14.45
C PRO A 13 1.70 6.76 15.54
N ASN A 14 0.39 6.99 15.52
CA ASN A 14 -0.58 6.35 16.43
C ASN A 14 -1.64 5.50 15.70
N LEU A 15 -1.57 5.46 14.37
CA LEU A 15 -2.40 4.69 13.47
C LEU A 15 -1.53 4.03 12.39
N ALA A 16 -1.83 2.78 12.09
CA ALA A 16 -1.33 2.06 10.92
C ALA A 16 -2.51 1.56 10.10
N VAL A 17 -2.53 1.85 8.81
CA VAL A 17 -3.47 1.26 7.85
C VAL A 17 -2.71 0.23 7.03
N VAL A 18 -3.04 -1.05 7.23
CA VAL A 18 -2.44 -2.18 6.53
C VAL A 18 -3.35 -2.58 5.38
N MET A 19 -2.83 -2.48 4.17
CA MET A 19 -3.43 -3.03 2.97
C MET A 19 -2.71 -4.33 2.65
N ALA A 20 -3.43 -5.45 2.72
CA ALA A 20 -2.91 -6.71 2.22
C ALA A 20 -2.57 -6.58 0.73
N GLY A 21 -1.52 -7.28 0.30
CA GLY A 21 -1.07 -7.34 -1.09
C GLY A 21 -2.06 -8.06 -2.01
N GLU A 22 -1.58 -8.58 -3.14
CA GLU A 22 -2.42 -9.30 -4.11
C GLU A 22 -3.36 -10.32 -3.43
N GLY A 23 -4.67 -10.09 -3.60
CA GLY A 23 -5.72 -10.74 -2.83
C GLY A 23 -7.01 -9.92 -2.80
N ASN A 24 -7.86 -10.15 -1.79
CA ASN A 24 -9.18 -9.53 -1.62
C ASN A 24 -9.17 -8.01 -1.29
N GLY A 25 -8.00 -7.34 -1.36
CA GLY A 25 -7.87 -5.93 -1.02
C GLY A 25 -8.19 -5.61 0.44
N ARG A 26 -8.06 -6.59 1.36
CA ARG A 26 -8.41 -6.39 2.76
C ARG A 26 -7.55 -5.28 3.35
N THR A 27 -8.23 -4.25 3.83
CA THR A 27 -7.64 -3.13 4.55
C THR A 27 -7.97 -3.26 6.03
N THR A 28 -6.98 -3.14 6.90
CA THR A 28 -7.13 -3.23 8.36
C THR A 28 -6.47 -2.02 9.00
N SER A 29 -7.18 -1.35 9.92
CA SER A 29 -6.60 -0.28 10.72
C SER A 29 -6.20 -0.81 12.09
N VAL A 30 -5.01 -0.44 12.54
CA VAL A 30 -4.42 -0.85 13.82
C VAL A 30 -3.97 0.41 14.56
N ARG A 31 -4.30 0.51 15.84
CA ARG A 31 -4.01 1.69 16.67
C ARG A 31 -2.86 1.43 17.63
N SER A 32 -2.16 2.49 18.03
CA SER A 32 -1.22 2.41 19.13
C SER A 32 -1.90 1.86 20.40
N GLY A 33 -1.22 0.95 21.10
CA GLY A 33 -1.78 0.15 22.19
C GLY A 33 -2.29 -1.24 21.77
N ASP A 34 -2.54 -1.47 20.47
CA ASP A 34 -2.81 -2.81 19.95
C ASP A 34 -1.51 -3.64 19.83
N PRO A 35 -1.46 -4.90 20.29
CA PRO A 35 -0.31 -5.77 20.10
C PRO A 35 0.16 -5.90 18.63
N TYR A 36 -0.74 -5.82 17.65
CA TYR A 36 -0.39 -5.85 16.23
C TYR A 36 0.38 -4.59 15.80
N PHE A 37 0.07 -3.43 16.38
CA PHE A 37 0.79 -2.18 16.08
C PHE A 37 2.26 -2.32 16.47
N ALA A 38 2.53 -2.80 17.69
CA ALA A 38 3.90 -3.01 18.16
C ALA A 38 4.66 -4.06 17.33
N ARG A 39 3.97 -5.11 16.84
CA ARG A 39 4.57 -6.11 15.97
C ARG A 39 4.91 -5.54 14.59
N LEU A 40 4.00 -4.75 13.99
CA LEU A 40 4.26 -4.05 12.73
C LEU A 40 5.45 -3.11 12.88
N TRP A 41 5.48 -2.32 13.95
CA TRP A 41 6.61 -1.42 14.23
C TRP A 41 7.95 -2.17 14.30
N ARG A 42 7.96 -3.33 14.97
CA ARG A 42 9.15 -4.18 15.06
C ARG A 42 9.56 -4.82 13.73
N LEU A 43 8.60 -5.20 12.88
CA LEU A 43 8.89 -5.75 11.55
C LEU A 43 9.46 -4.67 10.63
N LEU A 44 8.77 -3.53 10.56
CA LEU A 44 9.05 -2.44 9.63
C LEU A 44 10.24 -1.59 10.05
N GLY A 45 10.69 -1.72 11.30
CA GLY A 45 11.93 -1.13 11.80
C GLY A 45 12.09 0.34 11.43
N PRO A 46 11.12 1.23 11.74
CA PRO A 46 11.10 2.59 11.19
C PRO A 46 12.29 3.46 11.57
N SER A 47 13.09 3.03 12.54
CA SER A 47 14.35 3.62 12.97
C SER A 47 15.55 3.24 12.09
N ALA A 48 15.38 2.34 11.09
CA ALA A 48 16.40 2.02 10.11
C ALA A 48 16.70 3.27 9.26
N ALA A 49 17.87 3.86 9.50
CA ALA A 49 18.32 5.07 8.80
C ALA A 49 19.03 4.74 7.48
N ASP A 50 19.66 3.57 7.40
CA ASP A 50 20.45 3.16 6.25
C ASP A 50 19.63 2.38 5.23
N THR A 51 20.02 2.50 3.96
CA THR A 51 19.47 1.71 2.86
C THR A 51 20.43 0.57 2.49
N GLU A 52 19.93 -0.65 2.48
CA GLU A 52 20.63 -1.84 2.04
C GLU A 52 20.46 -2.03 0.53
N LYS A 53 21.49 -2.57 -0.12
CA LYS A 53 21.41 -2.92 -1.54
C LYS A 53 20.46 -4.12 -1.73
N VAL A 54 19.43 -3.94 -2.54
CA VAL A 54 18.49 -4.99 -2.94
C VAL A 54 19.13 -5.98 -3.94
N PRO A 55 18.54 -7.18 -4.11
CA PRO A 55 18.95 -8.12 -5.17
C PRO A 55 19.01 -7.45 -6.54
N GLN A 56 19.99 -7.84 -7.35
CA GLN A 56 20.26 -7.22 -8.65
C GLN A 56 19.04 -7.28 -9.58
N ASP A 57 18.37 -8.42 -9.60
CA ASP A 57 17.22 -8.70 -10.48
C ASP A 57 16.05 -7.73 -10.22
N TRP A 58 15.92 -7.23 -8.99
CA TRP A 58 14.89 -6.23 -8.62
C TRP A 58 15.22 -4.85 -9.19
N LEU A 59 16.51 -4.49 -9.27
CA LEU A 59 16.95 -3.25 -9.94
C LEU A 59 16.61 -3.28 -11.45
N GLU A 60 16.48 -4.48 -12.02
CA GLU A 60 16.08 -4.71 -13.40
C GLU A 60 14.54 -4.76 -13.58
N GLY A 61 13.79 -4.49 -12.50
CA GLY A 61 12.33 -4.42 -12.50
C GLY A 61 11.63 -5.71 -12.07
N HIS A 62 12.37 -6.76 -11.73
CA HIS A 62 11.80 -8.06 -11.32
C HIS A 62 11.52 -8.10 -9.81
N PHE A 63 10.70 -7.17 -9.34
CA PHE A 63 10.27 -7.16 -7.93
C PHE A 63 9.33 -8.33 -7.63
N PRO A 64 9.42 -8.95 -6.45
CA PRO A 64 8.37 -9.83 -5.97
C PRO A 64 7.07 -9.05 -5.79
N ALA A 65 5.96 -9.78 -5.71
CA ALA A 65 4.69 -9.17 -5.36
C ALA A 65 4.76 -8.54 -3.95
N VAL A 66 4.19 -7.34 -3.82
CA VAL A 66 4.02 -6.67 -2.53
C VAL A 66 3.11 -7.55 -1.67
N ARG A 67 3.57 -7.93 -0.48
CA ARG A 67 2.80 -8.71 0.50
C ARG A 67 1.87 -7.84 1.31
N ALA A 68 2.27 -6.62 1.62
CA ALA A 68 1.42 -5.61 2.23
C ALA A 68 2.01 -4.21 2.03
N THR A 69 1.11 -3.22 2.03
CA THR A 69 1.46 -1.81 2.15
C THR A 69 0.93 -1.29 3.48
N VAL A 70 1.76 -0.61 4.25
CA VAL A 70 1.41 -0.02 5.54
C VAL A 70 1.57 1.48 5.44
N ILE A 71 0.49 2.21 5.70
CA ILE A 71 0.51 3.67 5.81
C ILE A 71 0.45 4.03 7.29
N TRP A 72 1.42 4.83 7.73
CA TRP A 72 1.48 5.33 9.09
C TRP A 72 0.91 6.73 9.17
N GLY A 73 0.12 6.95 10.21
CA GLY A 73 -0.46 8.26 10.46
C GLY A 73 -0.56 8.61 11.92
N THR A 74 -0.77 9.90 12.13
CA THR A 74 -1.04 10.50 13.44
C THR A 74 -2.45 11.07 13.38
N THR A 75 -3.33 10.57 14.25
CA THR A 75 -4.69 11.10 14.41
C THR A 75 -4.73 12.19 15.47
N GLY A 76 -5.65 13.14 15.32
CA GLY A 76 -5.72 14.32 16.19
C GLY A 76 -4.69 15.38 15.82
N VAL A 77 -4.18 15.31 14.59
CA VAL A 77 -3.45 16.41 13.96
C VAL A 77 -4.45 17.50 13.61
N GLY A 78 -4.00 18.74 13.53
CA GLY A 78 -4.88 19.89 13.34
C GLY A 78 -5.34 20.44 14.69
N GLY A 79 -5.01 21.70 14.91
CA GLY A 79 -5.12 22.42 16.17
C GLY A 79 -4.37 23.74 16.00
N TRP A 80 -4.96 24.83 16.49
CA TRP A 80 -4.35 26.16 16.40
C TRP A 80 -2.88 26.16 16.84
N PRO A 81 -1.94 26.77 16.10
CA PRO A 81 -2.15 27.72 15.01
C PRO A 81 -2.12 27.18 13.57
N ASP A 82 -1.81 25.91 13.33
CA ASP A 82 -1.46 25.47 11.97
C ASP A 82 -2.65 25.21 11.03
N THR A 83 -3.86 24.96 11.56
CA THR A 83 -5.04 24.58 10.74
C THR A 83 -6.37 25.27 11.10
N ASP A 84 -6.34 26.29 11.96
CA ASP A 84 -7.50 27.10 12.41
C ASP A 84 -8.76 26.26 12.77
N SER A 85 -8.55 25.06 13.31
CA SER A 85 -9.60 24.11 13.73
C SER A 85 -9.34 23.66 15.17
N ALA A 86 -10.40 23.32 15.93
CA ALA A 86 -10.26 22.72 17.25
C ALA A 86 -9.50 21.37 17.13
N PRO A 87 -8.66 20.96 18.11
CA PRO A 87 -7.96 19.68 18.07
C PRO A 87 -8.95 18.55 17.85
N GLY A 88 -9.01 18.03 16.63
CA GLY A 88 -10.27 17.49 16.14
C GLY A 88 -10.11 16.63 14.91
N GLY A 89 -9.95 15.33 15.11
CA GLY A 89 -10.32 14.30 14.13
C GLY A 89 -9.44 14.15 12.89
N ASP A 90 -8.63 15.15 12.50
CA ASP A 90 -7.82 15.02 11.30
C ASP A 90 -6.71 13.99 11.47
N ILE A 91 -6.32 13.40 10.34
CA ILE A 91 -5.32 12.36 10.25
C ILE A 91 -4.25 12.85 9.29
N TYR A 92 -3.03 12.97 9.78
CA TYR A 92 -1.85 13.10 8.94
C TYR A 92 -1.34 11.72 8.57
N MET A 93 -0.96 11.52 7.30
CA MET A 93 -0.29 10.30 6.82
C MET A 93 1.09 10.71 6.31
N GLY A 94 2.14 10.33 7.04
CA GLY A 94 3.50 10.81 6.76
C GLY A 94 4.41 9.78 6.12
N ARG A 95 4.15 8.49 6.34
CA ARG A 95 5.08 7.42 5.96
C ARG A 95 4.36 6.25 5.34
N GLN A 96 4.99 5.64 4.34
CA GLN A 96 4.57 4.39 3.73
C GLN A 96 5.68 3.34 3.81
N ASP A 97 5.35 2.13 4.26
CA ASP A 97 6.23 0.97 4.17
C ASP A 97 5.58 -0.12 3.31
N GLN A 98 6.36 -0.80 2.49
CA GLN A 98 5.93 -1.98 1.72
C GLN A 98 6.73 -3.20 2.15
N VAL A 99 6.03 -4.32 2.33
CA VAL A 99 6.62 -5.62 2.69
C VAL A 99 6.72 -6.48 1.44
N PHE A 100 7.92 -6.98 1.18
CA PHE A 100 8.21 -7.93 0.12
C PHE A 100 8.73 -9.24 0.73
N LEU A 101 8.50 -10.33 0.02
CA LEU A 101 9.11 -11.61 0.34
C LEU A 101 9.92 -12.07 -0.87
N ALA A 102 11.24 -12.14 -0.69
CA ALA A 102 12.13 -12.68 -1.70
C ALA A 102 11.94 -14.20 -1.87
N ASP A 103 12.39 -14.73 -3.02
CA ASP A 103 12.28 -16.16 -3.34
C ASP A 103 13.03 -17.06 -2.35
N ASP A 104 14.08 -16.55 -1.72
CA ASP A 104 14.84 -17.23 -0.66
C ASP A 104 14.13 -17.18 0.71
N GLY A 105 12.96 -16.55 0.79
CA GLY A 105 12.17 -16.38 2.00
C GLY A 105 12.61 -15.20 2.87
N THR A 106 13.55 -14.36 2.45
CA THR A 106 13.97 -13.17 3.20
C THR A 106 12.90 -12.07 3.08
N PRO A 107 12.36 -11.54 4.20
CA PRO A 107 11.49 -10.37 4.16
C PRO A 107 12.30 -9.10 3.92
N TRP A 108 11.83 -8.27 3.00
CA TRP A 108 12.39 -6.97 2.68
C TRP A 108 11.36 -5.87 2.89
N ILE A 109 11.80 -4.74 3.42
CA ILE A 109 10.99 -3.56 3.64
C ILE A 109 11.49 -2.45 2.70
N ARG A 110 10.55 -1.83 2.00
CA ARG A 110 10.75 -0.57 1.27
C ARG A 110 10.03 0.53 2.02
N SER A 111 10.76 1.49 2.52
CA SER A 111 10.25 2.62 3.30
C SER A 111 10.35 3.90 2.52
N ASP A 112 9.27 4.67 2.57
CA ASP A 112 9.16 6.04 2.13
C ASP A 112 8.81 6.88 3.37
N PRO A 113 9.79 7.53 4.02
CA PRO A 113 9.62 8.22 5.29
C PRO A 113 8.71 9.46 5.23
N ALA A 114 8.55 10.07 4.06
CA ALA A 114 7.87 11.36 3.87
C ALA A 114 7.06 11.35 2.57
N VAL A 115 5.93 10.65 2.56
CA VAL A 115 5.12 10.40 1.34
C VAL A 115 4.58 11.68 0.68
N ASP A 116 4.46 12.75 1.45
CA ASP A 116 4.03 14.08 1.02
C ASP A 116 5.18 14.93 0.45
N VAL A 117 6.43 14.49 0.63
CA VAL A 117 7.64 15.14 0.12
C VAL A 117 8.16 14.33 -1.06
N ASN A 118 8.24 14.96 -2.24
CA ASN A 118 8.84 14.32 -3.40
C ASN A 118 10.38 14.44 -3.35
N ASP A 119 11.01 13.72 -2.43
CA ASP A 119 12.48 13.68 -2.25
C ASP A 119 13.14 12.37 -2.70
N ASP A 120 12.36 11.39 -3.13
CA ASP A 120 12.80 10.05 -3.52
C ASP A 120 13.66 9.34 -2.43
N ASP A 121 13.49 9.66 -1.14
CA ASP A 121 14.17 9.01 -0.01
C ASP A 121 13.61 7.61 0.27
N ILE A 122 13.81 6.71 -0.70
CA ILE A 122 13.39 5.32 -0.60
C ILE A 122 14.48 4.48 0.06
N ARG A 123 14.14 3.91 1.21
CA ARG A 123 15.05 3.09 2.01
C ARG A 123 14.67 1.63 1.92
N TRP A 124 15.66 0.76 1.78
CA TRP A 124 15.47 -0.68 1.78
C TRP A 124 16.18 -1.29 2.96
N HIS A 125 15.56 -2.25 3.63
CA HIS A 125 16.27 -3.06 4.62
C HIS A 125 15.64 -4.44 4.74
N ARG A 126 16.41 -5.40 5.27
CA ARG A 126 15.88 -6.70 5.62
C ARG A 126 15.12 -6.63 6.93
N ALA A 127 14.12 -7.50 7.07
CA ALA A 127 13.39 -7.65 8.32
C ALA A 127 13.54 -9.08 8.90
N PRO A 128 13.43 -9.24 10.23
CA PRO A 128 13.54 -10.55 10.85
C PRO A 128 12.42 -11.50 10.38
N ARG A 129 12.81 -12.65 9.82
CA ARG A 129 11.86 -13.66 9.33
C ARG A 129 10.84 -14.11 10.37
N SER A 130 11.27 -14.31 11.61
CA SER A 130 10.39 -14.73 12.71
C SER A 130 9.26 -13.74 13.00
N VAL A 131 9.53 -12.43 12.88
CA VAL A 131 8.51 -11.39 13.09
C VAL A 131 7.53 -11.35 11.91
N TYR A 132 8.03 -11.57 10.69
CA TYR A 132 7.18 -11.73 9.51
C TYR A 132 6.23 -12.91 9.65
N ASP A 133 6.75 -14.09 10.02
CA ASP A 133 5.97 -15.32 10.20
C ASP A 133 4.89 -15.18 11.29
N GLU A 134 5.20 -14.48 12.39
CA GLU A 134 4.23 -14.15 13.44
C GLU A 134 3.03 -13.35 12.90
N LEU A 135 3.27 -12.39 11.99
CA LEU A 135 2.24 -11.54 11.41
C LEU A 135 1.47 -12.24 10.29
N GLU A 136 2.16 -13.04 9.48
CA GLU A 136 1.55 -13.87 8.43
C GLU A 136 0.64 -14.95 9.02
N GLY A 137 1.07 -15.64 10.09
CA GLY A 137 0.26 -16.64 10.79
C GLY A 137 -0.99 -16.06 11.50
N LYS A 138 -1.08 -14.74 11.62
CA LYS A 138 -2.28 -14.00 12.08
C LYS A 138 -3.09 -13.44 10.92
N GLU A 139 -2.76 -13.85 9.71
CA GLU A 139 -3.35 -13.47 8.43
C GLU A 139 -3.36 -11.97 8.18
N LEU A 140 -2.51 -11.17 8.83
CA LEU A 140 -2.58 -9.71 8.73
C LEU A 140 -2.35 -9.22 7.28
N PHE A 141 -1.44 -9.88 6.57
CA PHE A 141 -1.09 -9.61 5.17
C PHE A 141 -1.98 -10.34 4.15
N GLY A 142 -2.98 -11.09 4.61
CA GLY A 142 -3.80 -11.94 3.74
C GLY A 142 -3.05 -13.17 3.19
N PRO A 143 -3.69 -13.97 2.34
CA PRO A 143 -3.08 -15.15 1.74
C PRO A 143 -1.82 -14.79 0.92
N ALA A 144 -0.91 -15.75 0.75
CA ALA A 144 0.23 -15.61 -0.16
C ALA A 144 -0.26 -15.42 -1.60
N PRO A 145 0.35 -14.52 -2.41
CA PRO A 145 0.10 -14.50 -3.84
C PRO A 145 0.45 -15.87 -4.39
N VAL A 146 -0.44 -16.40 -5.22
CA VAL A 146 -0.18 -17.65 -5.93
C VAL A 146 0.80 -17.28 -7.04
N THR A 147 2.08 -17.56 -6.86
CA THR A 147 3.05 -17.46 -7.96
C THR A 147 2.62 -18.42 -9.05
N GLY A 148 2.11 -17.89 -10.16
CA GLY A 148 1.70 -18.66 -11.33
C GLY A 148 2.89 -19.39 -11.94
N GLY A 149 3.20 -20.56 -11.40
CA GLY A 149 4.14 -21.51 -11.97
C GLY A 149 3.62 -22.04 -13.31
N ALA A 150 4.55 -22.20 -14.25
CA ALA A 150 4.35 -22.65 -15.62
C ALA A 150 3.27 -23.73 -15.80
N ALA A 151 2.47 -23.58 -16.85
CA ALA A 151 1.53 -24.57 -17.30
C ALA A 151 2.25 -25.91 -17.57
N ASP A 152 2.00 -26.91 -16.74
CA ASP A 152 2.38 -28.29 -17.01
C ASP A 152 1.23 -28.97 -17.78
N PRO A 153 1.43 -29.37 -19.05
CA PRO A 153 0.39 -29.90 -19.91
C PRO A 153 0.27 -31.43 -19.75
N ALA A 154 -0.06 -31.95 -18.57
CA ALA A 154 -0.45 -33.36 -18.44
C ALA A 154 -1.15 -33.67 -17.11
N GLY A 155 -2.48 -33.85 -17.16
CA GLY A 155 -3.23 -34.63 -16.16
C GLY A 155 -4.17 -33.82 -15.25
N GLY A 156 -5.37 -33.51 -15.73
CA GLY A 156 -6.50 -33.05 -14.89
C GLY A 156 -7.15 -34.20 -14.09
N PRO A 157 -8.44 -34.09 -13.67
CA PRO A 157 -9.32 -32.92 -13.59
C PRO A 157 -10.07 -32.83 -12.23
N GLY A 158 -10.28 -31.63 -11.68
CA GLY A 158 -10.87 -31.52 -10.33
C GLY A 158 -11.79 -30.36 -10.01
N TRP A 159 -12.11 -29.43 -10.93
CA TRP A 159 -13.19 -28.43 -10.79
C TRP A 159 -13.24 -27.49 -12.01
N ALA A 160 -13.32 -28.06 -13.21
CA ALA A 160 -13.60 -27.29 -14.43
C ALA A 160 -15.07 -27.49 -14.82
N THR A 161 -16.00 -26.92 -14.03
CA THR A 161 -17.42 -26.84 -14.38
C THR A 161 -18.13 -25.74 -13.57
N ALA A 162 -17.74 -24.48 -13.79
CA ALA A 162 -18.61 -23.33 -13.52
C ALA A 162 -18.14 -22.13 -14.33
N GLY A 163 -18.62 -22.01 -15.58
CA GLY A 163 -18.33 -20.84 -16.39
C GLY A 163 -18.41 -20.99 -17.92
N LEU A 164 -18.93 -22.10 -18.44
CA LEU A 164 -19.43 -22.12 -19.83
C LEU A 164 -20.80 -21.44 -19.86
N ALA A 165 -20.88 -20.21 -20.39
CA ALA A 165 -21.92 -19.79 -21.35
C ALA A 165 -22.00 -18.26 -21.51
N ALA A 166 -21.24 -17.71 -22.46
CA ALA A 166 -21.72 -16.62 -23.32
C ALA A 166 -20.76 -16.44 -24.51
N GLY A 167 -21.23 -16.75 -25.73
CA GLY A 167 -20.70 -16.13 -26.94
C GLY A 167 -19.78 -16.95 -27.85
N LEU A 168 -20.18 -18.17 -28.23
CA LEU A 168 -19.80 -18.73 -29.53
C LEU A 168 -20.59 -17.99 -30.62
N ALA A 169 -19.92 -17.31 -31.56
CA ALA A 169 -20.20 -17.37 -33.00
C ALA A 169 -19.44 -16.33 -33.84
N LEU A 170 -18.69 -16.84 -34.82
CA LEU A 170 -18.36 -16.26 -36.13
C LEU A 170 -17.25 -15.19 -36.22
N GLY A 171 -16.26 -15.47 -37.08
CA GLY A 171 -15.62 -14.40 -37.85
C GLY A 171 -14.12 -14.57 -38.06
N SER A 172 -13.75 -15.19 -39.17
CA SER A 172 -12.46 -15.13 -39.84
C SER A 172 -11.87 -13.72 -39.97
N GLY A 173 -10.55 -13.61 -39.82
CA GLY A 173 -9.72 -12.69 -40.60
C GLY A 173 -9.17 -11.46 -39.86
N GLY A 174 -7.91 -11.14 -40.15
CA GLY A 174 -7.39 -9.77 -40.05
C GLY A 174 -6.36 -9.53 -38.96
N THR A 175 -5.10 -9.55 -39.37
CA THR A 175 -4.06 -8.64 -38.87
C THR A 175 -4.62 -7.25 -38.54
N LEU A 176 -4.14 -6.61 -37.47
CA LEU A 176 -3.54 -5.26 -37.53
C LEU A 176 -3.04 -4.77 -36.17
N LEU A 177 -1.81 -4.25 -36.23
CA LEU A 177 -1.14 -3.42 -35.23
C LEU A 177 -2.02 -2.24 -34.81
N ILE A 178 -2.11 -1.97 -33.51
CA ILE A 178 -2.55 -0.66 -33.03
C ILE A 178 -1.44 -0.05 -32.18
N ARG A 179 -0.56 0.65 -32.91
CA ARG A 179 0.14 1.85 -32.45
C ARG A 179 -0.92 2.84 -31.97
N ARG A 180 -0.84 3.35 -30.74
CA ARG A 180 -1.57 4.57 -30.38
C ARG A 180 -0.66 5.56 -29.68
N ALA A 181 -0.47 6.67 -30.37
CA ALA A 181 0.33 7.81 -30.02
C ALA A 181 -0.28 8.57 -28.83
N ALA A 182 0.62 9.09 -27.99
CA ALA A 182 0.33 10.16 -27.05
C ALA A 182 -0.01 11.44 -27.83
N ALA A 183 -1.17 12.02 -27.53
CA ALA A 183 -1.49 13.39 -27.90
C ALA A 183 -1.71 14.16 -26.61
N GLY A 184 -0.83 15.14 -26.37
CA GLY A 184 -0.95 16.09 -25.27
C GLY A 184 -2.19 16.98 -25.44
N ARG A 185 -2.82 17.28 -24.32
CA ARG A 185 -3.78 18.38 -24.18
C ARG A 185 -3.69 18.89 -22.75
N GLU A 186 -3.08 20.07 -22.58
CA GLU A 186 -3.15 20.86 -21.35
C GLU A 186 -4.62 21.20 -21.02
N PRO A 187 -5.10 21.01 -19.78
CA PRO A 187 -6.39 21.51 -19.35
C PRO A 187 -6.28 22.99 -18.93
N GLY A 188 -6.94 23.87 -19.67
CA GLY A 188 -7.17 25.26 -19.26
C GLY A 188 -8.16 25.37 -18.09
N PRO A 189 -8.16 26.49 -17.35
CA PRO A 189 -8.89 26.61 -16.08
C PRO A 189 -10.43 26.67 -16.26
N PRO A 190 -11.21 26.14 -15.30
CA PRO A 190 -12.67 26.09 -15.37
C PRO A 190 -13.31 27.48 -15.20
N ARG A 191 -14.33 27.77 -16.02
CA ARG A 191 -15.14 28.99 -15.94
C ARG A 191 -16.19 28.87 -14.84
N GLU A 192 -16.34 29.93 -14.06
CA GLU A 192 -17.34 30.07 -12.99
C GLU A 192 -18.77 30.13 -13.55
N SER A 193 -19.69 29.41 -12.90
CA SER A 193 -21.12 29.42 -13.21
C SER A 193 -21.81 30.43 -12.28
N ARG A 194 -22.18 31.61 -12.80
CA ARG A 194 -23.01 32.58 -12.06
C ARG A 194 -24.42 32.01 -11.92
N GLN A 195 -24.82 31.69 -10.70
CA GLN A 195 -26.20 31.36 -10.37
C GLN A 195 -26.97 32.67 -10.16
N GLU A 196 -27.89 32.97 -11.07
CA GLU A 196 -28.88 34.03 -10.90
C GLU A 196 -29.92 33.57 -9.87
N LEU A 197 -30.07 34.34 -8.77
CA LEU A 197 -31.19 34.21 -7.86
C LEU A 197 -32.48 34.64 -8.60
N ILE A 198 -33.42 33.71 -8.74
CA ILE A 198 -34.80 34.02 -9.10
C ILE A 198 -35.47 34.56 -7.83
N ASP A 199 -35.86 35.83 -7.89
CA ASP A 199 -36.69 36.52 -6.91
C ASP A 199 -38.11 35.96 -6.99
N LEU A 200 -38.71 35.58 -5.85
CA LEU A 200 -40.13 35.23 -5.75
C LEU A 200 -40.72 35.74 -4.43
#